data_AF-A0A524EPY3-F1
#
_entry.id   AF-A0A524EPY3-F1
#
_cell.length_a   1.000
_cell.length_b   1.000
_cell.length_c   1.000
_cell.angle_alpha   90.00
_cell.angle_beta   90.00
_cell.angle_gamma   90.00
#
_symmetry.space_group_name_H-M   'P 1'
#
loop_
_entity.id
_entity.type
_entity.pdbx_description
1 polymer ?
#
loop_
_entity_poly.entity_id
_entity_poly.type
_entity_poly.pdbx_seq_one_letter_code
_entity_poly.pdbx_strand_id
1 'polypeptide(L)'
;MPSTLITCPTCNKSGKIEILEEKMREATKGLLAINIASNIICEHSFIVYIDRNLTIRDYFVADFHIDIPKIESIERIKETNISSKDILDVDLIKLNLHALALSIILKSIFLKKKIILLLDQDFLYKHIYSFFKYITKDAFEINILLITSDEYKNTKKQYKDAIVLEQNKIVQNPKKVINLRNLDVEKNIVNQFLIEPELGYSYIFLKNQIYKAYELSKAIYEFAKNQDNKKEINIFKIAHFLEELYGIKIDLVYLEFLINIVSNYFGIEIPSASESFLGGL
;
A
#
# COMPACT_ATOMS: atom_id res chain seq x y z
N MET A 1 -21.89 -8.78 -25.65
CA MET A 1 -21.16 -8.39 -24.42
C MET A 1 -19.76 -7.94 -24.80
N PRO A 2 -19.28 -6.79 -24.29
CA PRO A 2 -17.89 -6.40 -24.47
C PRO A 2 -16.97 -7.47 -23.86
N SER A 3 -15.84 -7.70 -24.51
CA SER A 3 -14.89 -8.72 -24.10
C SER A 3 -13.47 -8.25 -24.36
N THR A 4 -12.54 -8.69 -23.52
CA THR A 4 -11.13 -8.33 -23.62
C THR A 4 -10.24 -9.55 -23.38
N LEU A 5 -9.04 -9.53 -23.94
CA LEU A 5 -8.05 -10.60 -23.80
C LEU A 5 -7.17 -10.32 -22.59
N ILE A 6 -7.22 -11.20 -21.60
CA ILE A 6 -6.49 -11.08 -20.33
C ILE A 6 -5.37 -12.10 -20.33
N THR A 7 -4.19 -11.69 -19.87
CA THR A 7 -3.02 -12.57 -19.73
C THR A 7 -2.70 -12.76 -18.26
N CYS A 8 -2.56 -14.01 -17.81
CA CYS A 8 -2.16 -14.30 -16.44
C CYS A 8 -0.75 -13.74 -16.17
N PRO A 9 -0.56 -12.91 -15.12
CA PRO A 9 0.74 -12.32 -14.80
C PRO A 9 1.76 -13.35 -14.31
N THR A 10 1.32 -14.54 -13.88
CA THR A 10 2.19 -15.58 -13.31
C THR A 10 2.72 -16.55 -14.36
N CYS A 11 1.87 -17.01 -15.29
CA CYS A 11 2.22 -18.04 -16.27
C CYS A 11 2.06 -17.62 -17.74
N ASN A 12 1.68 -16.36 -17.99
CA ASN A 12 1.50 -15.78 -19.33
C ASN A 12 0.46 -16.48 -20.23
N LYS A 13 -0.40 -17.35 -19.67
CA LYS A 13 -1.55 -17.90 -20.40
C LYS A 13 -2.60 -16.81 -20.62
N SER A 14 -3.14 -16.70 -21.83
CA SER A 14 -4.17 -15.73 -22.16
C SER A 14 -5.55 -16.37 -22.26
N GLY A 15 -6.59 -15.63 -21.87
CA GLY A 15 -7.98 -16.04 -21.99
C GLY A 15 -8.88 -14.84 -22.21
N LYS A 16 -10.04 -15.07 -22.80
CA LYS A 16 -11.03 -14.03 -23.09
C LYS A 16 -12.07 -14.00 -21.96
N ILE A 17 -12.35 -12.80 -21.45
CA ILE A 17 -13.39 -12.62 -20.43
C ILE A 17 -14.43 -11.65 -20.95
N GLU A 18 -15.69 -12.01 -20.70
CA GLU A 18 -16.85 -11.17 -20.98
C GLU A 18 -17.16 -10.32 -19.75
N ILE A 19 -17.37 -9.03 -19.98
CA ILE A 19 -17.67 -8.08 -18.91
C ILE A 19 -19.11 -7.62 -19.09
N LEU A 20 -19.91 -7.76 -18.03
CA LEU A 20 -21.29 -7.27 -18.01
C LEU A 20 -21.29 -5.75 -18.16
N GLU A 21 -22.12 -5.22 -19.06
CA GLU A 21 -22.21 -3.77 -19.32
C GLU A 21 -22.62 -2.96 -18.08
N GLU A 22 -23.32 -3.58 -17.13
CA GLU A 22 -23.67 -2.98 -15.85
C GLU A 22 -22.42 -2.69 -15.00
N LYS A 23 -21.48 -3.63 -14.92
CA LYS A 23 -20.20 -3.43 -14.21
C LYS A 23 -19.32 -2.37 -14.87
N MET A 24 -19.40 -2.24 -16.20
CA MET A 24 -18.72 -1.16 -16.92
C MET A 24 -19.27 0.22 -16.58
N ARG A 25 -20.57 0.31 -16.26
CA ARG A 25 -21.20 1.56 -15.83
C ARG A 25 -20.79 1.95 -14.42
N GLU A 26 -20.51 1.00 -13.53
CA GLU A 26 -20.04 1.27 -12.17
C GLU A 26 -18.66 1.94 -12.13
N ALA A 27 -17.80 1.69 -13.12
CA ALA A 27 -16.50 2.35 -13.29
C ALA A 27 -16.63 3.82 -13.76
N THR A 28 -17.59 4.58 -13.21
CA THR A 28 -18.00 5.92 -13.67
C THR A 28 -16.89 6.95 -13.73
N LYS A 29 -15.70 6.71 -13.13
CA LYS A 29 -14.50 7.56 -13.30
C LYS A 29 -13.12 6.88 -13.24
N GLY A 30 -13.00 5.60 -12.84
CA GLY A 30 -11.69 4.97 -12.59
C GLY A 30 -11.46 3.62 -13.26
N LEU A 31 -10.85 2.71 -12.50
CA LEU A 31 -10.57 1.33 -12.87
C LEU A 31 -11.71 0.41 -12.41
N LEU A 32 -12.09 -0.54 -13.26
CA LEU A 32 -12.87 -1.72 -12.87
C LEU A 32 -11.90 -2.83 -12.45
N ALA A 33 -12.02 -3.27 -11.20
CA ALA A 33 -11.29 -4.43 -10.71
C ALA A 33 -12.12 -5.70 -10.93
N ILE A 34 -11.55 -6.69 -11.62
CA ILE A 34 -12.19 -8.00 -11.84
C ILE A 34 -11.30 -9.07 -11.21
N ASN A 35 -11.87 -9.82 -10.28
CA ASN A 35 -11.21 -11.00 -9.73
C ASN A 35 -11.34 -12.17 -10.72
N ILE A 36 -10.19 -12.65 -11.19
CA ILE A 36 -10.07 -13.83 -12.04
C ILE A 36 -9.80 -15.02 -11.12
N ALA A 37 -10.84 -15.82 -10.88
CA ALA A 37 -10.71 -17.05 -10.12
C ALA A 37 -9.85 -18.09 -10.84
N SER A 38 -9.27 -19.01 -10.06
CA SER A 38 -8.59 -20.20 -10.60
C SER A 38 -9.50 -20.96 -11.56
N ASN A 39 -8.91 -21.51 -12.61
CA ASN A 39 -9.55 -22.27 -13.69
C ASN A 39 -10.39 -21.46 -14.69
N ILE A 40 -10.50 -20.13 -14.55
CA ILE A 40 -11.08 -19.29 -15.63
C ILE A 40 -10.12 -19.19 -16.81
N ILE A 41 -8.83 -18.91 -16.54
CA ILE A 41 -7.77 -18.82 -17.57
C ILE A 41 -6.68 -19.88 -17.32
N CYS A 42 -6.28 -20.04 -16.06
CA CYS A 42 -5.27 -20.99 -15.61
C CYS A 42 -5.47 -21.30 -14.13
N GLU A 43 -4.59 -22.08 -13.53
CA GLU A 43 -4.65 -22.45 -12.10
C GLU A 43 -4.46 -21.27 -11.12
N HIS A 44 -3.89 -20.15 -11.58
CA HIS A 44 -3.66 -18.97 -10.75
C HIS A 44 -4.90 -18.07 -10.65
N SER A 45 -5.09 -17.48 -9.47
CA SER A 45 -6.04 -16.39 -9.24
C SER A 45 -5.33 -15.04 -9.23
N PHE A 46 -5.97 -14.02 -9.79
CA PHE A 46 -5.43 -12.65 -9.80
C PHE A 46 -6.53 -11.64 -10.07
N ILE A 47 -6.26 -10.37 -9.77
CA ILE A 47 -7.12 -9.24 -10.08
C ILE A 47 -6.59 -8.57 -11.35
N VAL A 48 -7.49 -8.22 -12.25
CA VAL A 48 -7.19 -7.37 -13.40
C VAL A 48 -7.88 -6.02 -13.21
N TYR A 49 -7.16 -4.95 -13.47
CA TYR A 49 -7.69 -3.59 -13.46
C TYR A 49 -7.87 -3.12 -14.90
N ILE A 50 -9.10 -2.79 -15.26
CA ILE A 50 -9.51 -2.48 -16.63
C ILE A 50 -10.13 -1.08 -16.63
N ASP A 51 -9.78 -0.25 -17.60
CA ASP A 51 -10.44 1.04 -17.76
C ASP A 51 -11.75 0.93 -18.57
N ARG A 52 -12.44 2.07 -18.73
CA ARG A 52 -13.70 2.14 -19.48
C ARG A 52 -13.57 1.79 -20.96
N ASN A 53 -12.36 1.90 -21.52
CA ASN A 53 -12.06 1.56 -22.91
C ASN A 53 -11.68 0.07 -23.05
N LEU A 54 -11.92 -0.74 -22.02
CA LEU A 54 -11.56 -2.17 -21.96
C LEU A 54 -10.05 -2.41 -22.06
N THR A 55 -9.25 -1.37 -21.82
CA THR A 55 -7.79 -1.46 -21.80
C THR A 55 -7.36 -1.93 -20.43
N ILE A 56 -6.57 -3.00 -20.42
CA ILE A 56 -6.01 -3.53 -19.19
C ILE A 56 -4.90 -2.57 -18.73
N ARG A 57 -5.05 -2.03 -17.52
CA ARG A 57 -4.13 -1.07 -16.92
C ARG A 57 -3.13 -1.74 -15.99
N ASP A 58 -3.57 -2.76 -15.26
CA ASP A 58 -2.68 -3.47 -14.34
C ASP A 58 -3.18 -4.89 -14.04
N TYR A 59 -2.25 -5.73 -13.57
CA TYR A 59 -2.53 -7.06 -13.05
C TYR A 59 -1.99 -7.16 -11.63
N PHE A 60 -2.73 -7.85 -10.77
CA PHE A 60 -2.37 -7.94 -9.37
C PHE A 60 -2.66 -9.31 -8.79
N VAL A 61 -1.61 -10.00 -8.37
CA VAL A 61 -1.73 -11.28 -7.69
C VAL A 61 -1.85 -11.02 -6.19
N ALA A 62 -3.04 -11.29 -5.65
CA ALA A 62 -3.34 -11.16 -4.23
C ALA A 62 -3.51 -12.56 -3.64
N ASP A 63 -2.44 -13.11 -3.06
CA ASP A 63 -2.45 -14.43 -2.42
C ASP A 63 -2.78 -14.34 -0.90
N PHE A 64 -3.60 -13.37 -0.48
CA PHE A 64 -3.72 -13.02 0.95
C PHE A 64 -5.17 -12.88 1.42
N HIS A 65 -5.52 -13.56 2.51
CA HIS A 65 -6.60 -13.17 3.43
C HIS A 65 -5.94 -12.56 4.66
N ILE A 66 -5.82 -11.23 4.71
CA ILE A 66 -5.36 -10.51 5.90
C ILE A 66 -6.51 -9.67 6.43
N ASP A 67 -6.89 -9.90 7.67
CA ASP A 67 -7.94 -9.17 8.35
C ASP A 67 -7.36 -7.87 8.94
N ILE A 68 -7.44 -6.78 8.17
CA ILE A 68 -7.05 -5.47 8.70
C ILE A 68 -7.98 -5.10 9.87
N PRO A 69 -7.45 -4.77 11.06
CA PRO A 69 -8.27 -4.53 12.24
C PRO A 69 -9.26 -3.39 12.00
N LYS A 70 -10.53 -3.67 12.32
CA LYS A 70 -11.62 -2.69 12.28
C LYS A 70 -11.61 -1.91 13.60
N ILE A 71 -10.79 -0.88 13.67
CA ILE A 71 -10.96 0.15 14.71
C ILE A 71 -12.20 0.94 14.32
N GLU A 72 -13.22 0.97 15.17
CA GLU A 72 -14.27 2.00 15.07
C GLU A 72 -13.54 3.34 15.12
N SER A 73 -13.46 3.98 13.95
CA SER A 73 -12.65 5.17 13.69
C SER A 73 -12.52 6.06 14.92
N ILE A 74 -11.30 6.14 15.46
CA ILE A 74 -10.87 7.19 16.39
C ILE A 74 -11.05 8.48 15.61
N GLU A 75 -12.25 9.05 15.76
CA GLU A 75 -12.83 10.08 14.92
C GLU A 75 -12.80 9.72 13.42
N ARG A 76 -13.97 9.50 12.81
CA ARG A 76 -14.09 9.73 11.36
C ARG A 76 -13.54 11.12 11.15
N ILE A 77 -12.41 11.26 10.47
CA ILE A 77 -11.95 12.56 9.98
C ILE A 77 -13.17 13.12 9.24
N LYS A 78 -13.87 14.08 9.86
CA LYS A 78 -15.08 14.71 9.33
C LYS A 78 -14.65 15.67 8.22
N GLU A 79 -13.90 15.18 7.24
CA GLU A 79 -13.61 15.90 6.01
C GLU A 79 -14.79 15.64 5.06
N THR A 80 -15.96 16.19 5.41
CA THR A 80 -17.15 16.15 4.55
C THR A 80 -17.11 17.18 3.42
N ASN A 81 -16.05 17.97 3.28
CA ASN A 81 -15.93 18.95 2.19
C ASN A 81 -14.46 19.23 1.86
N ILE A 82 -13.80 18.34 1.14
CA ILE A 82 -12.73 18.78 0.25
C ILE A 82 -13.44 19.29 -0.99
N SER A 83 -13.35 20.60 -1.25
CA SER A 83 -13.81 21.23 -2.48
C SER A 83 -13.20 20.45 -3.66
N SER A 84 -14.05 19.61 -4.24
CA SER A 84 -13.70 18.55 -5.16
C SER A 84 -13.58 19.14 -6.56
N LYS A 85 -12.36 19.56 -6.91
CA LYS A 85 -11.85 19.60 -8.30
C LYS A 85 -10.38 19.98 -8.43
N ASP A 86 -9.81 20.76 -7.50
CA ASP A 86 -8.52 21.42 -7.79
C ASP A 86 -7.27 20.83 -7.10
N ILE A 87 -7.41 19.91 -6.13
CA ILE A 87 -6.27 19.52 -5.27
C ILE A 87 -5.87 18.04 -5.43
N LEU A 88 -6.80 17.12 -5.71
CA LEU A 88 -6.53 15.68 -5.79
C LEU A 88 -7.34 15.05 -6.93
N ASP A 89 -6.68 14.79 -8.05
CA ASP A 89 -7.24 13.98 -9.13
C ASP A 89 -6.94 12.50 -8.86
N VAL A 90 -7.81 11.86 -8.09
CA VAL A 90 -7.63 10.47 -7.65
C VAL A 90 -7.77 9.49 -8.83
N ASP A 91 -8.55 9.84 -9.85
CA ASP A 91 -8.64 9.04 -11.08
C ASP A 91 -7.29 8.97 -11.76
N LEU A 92 -6.61 10.12 -11.88
CA LEU A 92 -5.28 10.19 -12.45
C LEU A 92 -4.29 9.32 -11.69
N ILE A 93 -4.37 9.28 -10.37
CA ILE A 93 -3.54 8.41 -9.54
C ILE A 93 -3.83 6.94 -9.82
N LYS A 94 -5.11 6.53 -9.76
CA LYS A 94 -5.51 5.14 -10.02
C LYS A 94 -5.13 4.67 -11.41
N LEU A 95 -5.24 5.54 -12.43
CA LEU A 95 -4.95 5.19 -13.82
C LEU A 95 -3.45 5.12 -14.14
N ASN A 96 -2.60 5.85 -13.40
CA ASN A 96 -1.18 5.99 -13.75
C ASN A 96 -0.22 5.33 -12.75
N LEU A 97 -0.67 4.93 -11.56
CA LEU A 97 0.15 4.19 -10.61
C LEU A 97 -0.31 2.75 -10.47
N HIS A 98 0.56 1.82 -10.89
CA HIS A 98 0.36 0.38 -10.72
C HIS A 98 0.22 0.02 -9.23
N ALA A 99 -0.61 -0.99 -8.94
CA ALA A 99 -0.89 -1.46 -7.59
C ALA A 99 0.39 -1.84 -6.84
N LEU A 100 1.30 -2.57 -7.49
CA LEU A 100 2.57 -2.95 -6.89
C LEU A 100 3.45 -1.73 -6.57
N ALA A 101 3.47 -0.73 -7.47
CA ALA A 101 4.23 0.50 -7.25
C ALA A 101 3.69 1.26 -6.04
N LEU A 102 2.36 1.41 -5.94
CA LEU A 102 1.69 2.00 -4.78
C LEU A 102 2.05 1.25 -3.49
N SER A 103 2.02 -0.09 -3.48
CA SER A 103 2.36 -0.87 -2.29
C SER A 103 3.82 -0.66 -1.86
N ILE A 104 4.75 -0.58 -2.82
CA ILE A 104 6.17 -0.30 -2.52
C ILE A 104 6.36 1.13 -2.00
N ILE A 105 5.62 2.11 -2.55
CA ILE A 105 5.67 3.49 -2.07
C ILE A 105 5.16 3.57 -0.62
N LEU A 106 4.01 2.96 -0.31
CA LEU A 106 3.49 2.91 1.05
C LEU A 106 4.48 2.23 1.99
N LYS A 107 5.04 1.07 1.62
CA LYS A 107 6.08 0.41 2.42
C LYS A 107 7.24 1.34 2.70
N SER A 108 7.72 2.04 1.68
CA SER A 108 8.87 2.94 1.80
C SER A 108 8.58 4.13 2.72
N ILE A 109 7.36 4.68 2.68
CA ILE A 109 6.88 5.71 3.61
C ILE A 109 6.89 5.17 5.04
N PHE A 110 6.31 3.99 5.26
CA PHE A 110 6.26 3.34 6.57
C PHE A 110 7.64 3.01 7.14
N LEU A 111 8.67 2.88 6.30
CA LEU A 111 10.05 2.63 6.72
C LEU A 111 10.93 3.88 6.75
N LYS A 112 10.34 5.08 6.58
CA LYS A 112 11.03 6.37 6.50
C LYS A 112 12.15 6.38 5.44
N LYS A 113 11.91 5.74 4.29
CA LYS A 113 12.91 5.66 3.19
C LYS A 113 12.66 6.72 2.14
N LYS A 114 13.76 7.20 1.54
CA LYS A 114 13.71 8.08 0.36
C LYS A 114 13.31 7.28 -0.87
N ILE A 115 12.38 7.82 -1.64
CA ILE A 115 11.79 7.20 -2.82
C ILE A 115 12.05 8.12 -4.02
N ILE A 116 12.54 7.54 -5.10
CA ILE A 116 12.65 8.18 -6.41
C ILE A 116 11.66 7.48 -7.34
N LEU A 117 10.74 8.23 -7.93
CA LEU A 117 9.83 7.75 -8.96
C LEU A 117 10.33 8.24 -10.32
N LEU A 118 10.68 7.31 -11.19
CA LEU A 118 11.05 7.59 -12.58
C LEU A 118 9.77 7.71 -13.41
N LEU A 119 9.49 8.93 -13.85
CA LEU A 119 8.27 9.27 -14.59
C LEU A 119 8.62 10.27 -15.69
N ASP A 120 8.32 9.92 -16.94
CA ASP A 120 8.59 10.81 -18.08
C ASP A 120 7.43 11.80 -18.34
N GLN A 121 6.40 11.78 -17.50
CA GLN A 121 5.20 12.60 -17.61
C GLN A 121 5.18 13.68 -16.52
N ASP A 122 5.82 14.82 -16.77
CA ASP A 122 6.00 15.90 -15.81
C ASP A 122 4.68 16.41 -15.21
N PHE A 123 3.59 16.40 -15.98
CA PHE A 123 2.29 16.86 -15.50
C PHE A 123 1.78 16.03 -14.31
N LEU A 124 2.13 14.72 -14.23
CA LEU A 124 1.74 13.86 -13.12
C LEU A 124 2.44 14.22 -11.80
N TYR A 125 3.54 14.96 -11.84
CA TYR A 125 4.41 15.14 -10.68
C TYR A 125 3.67 15.82 -9.53
N LYS A 126 2.99 16.92 -9.84
CA LYS A 126 2.21 17.68 -8.87
C LYS A 126 1.07 16.84 -8.28
N HIS A 127 0.40 16.04 -9.10
CA HIS A 127 -0.72 15.21 -8.65
C HIS A 127 -0.25 14.10 -7.72
N ILE A 128 0.81 13.36 -8.10
CA ILE A 128 1.36 12.28 -7.28
C ILE A 128 1.90 12.82 -5.96
N TYR A 129 2.68 13.90 -5.99
CA TYR A 129 3.21 14.49 -4.77
C TYR A 129 2.09 15.01 -3.85
N SER A 130 1.09 15.70 -4.39
CA SER A 130 -0.05 16.21 -3.60
C SER A 130 -0.87 15.07 -3.01
N PHE A 131 -1.07 13.99 -3.77
CA PHE A 131 -1.76 12.78 -3.31
C PHE A 131 -1.06 12.16 -2.10
N PHE A 132 0.22 11.85 -2.21
CA PHE A 132 0.94 11.23 -1.09
C PHE A 132 1.05 12.19 0.11
N LYS A 133 1.30 13.48 -0.13
CA LYS A 133 1.32 14.48 0.94
C LYS A 133 0.00 14.55 1.69
N TYR A 134 -1.12 14.41 0.99
CA TYR A 134 -2.44 14.46 1.59
C TYR A 134 -2.75 13.19 2.40
N ILE A 135 -2.54 11.99 1.84
CA ILE A 135 -2.91 10.74 2.52
C ILE A 135 -2.00 10.40 3.71
N THR A 136 -0.78 10.95 3.76
CA THR A 136 0.14 10.78 4.90
C THR A 136 0.10 11.93 5.90
N LYS A 137 -0.72 12.96 5.65
CA LYS A 137 -0.82 14.14 6.51
C LYS A 137 -1.11 13.71 7.96
N ASP A 138 -0.37 14.32 8.89
CA ASP A 138 -0.49 14.09 10.34
C ASP A 138 -0.12 12.66 10.81
N ALA A 139 0.41 11.81 9.91
CA ALA A 139 0.86 10.46 10.20
C ALA A 139 2.35 10.26 9.88
N PHE A 140 2.70 10.16 8.60
CA PHE A 140 4.07 9.83 8.15
C PHE A 140 4.71 10.95 7.34
N GLU A 141 6.01 11.13 7.53
CA GLU A 141 6.85 11.98 6.68
C GLU A 141 6.97 11.38 5.27
N ILE A 142 6.83 12.24 4.26
CA ILE A 142 6.97 11.88 2.85
C ILE A 142 8.33 12.34 2.34
N ASN A 143 9.09 11.42 1.74
CA ASN A 143 10.35 11.73 1.04
C ASN A 143 10.33 11.11 -0.36
N ILE A 144 9.48 11.66 -1.21
CA ILE A 144 9.32 11.26 -2.62
C ILE A 144 9.90 12.36 -3.50
N LEU A 145 10.79 11.96 -4.42
CA LEU A 145 11.27 12.79 -5.51
C LEU A 145 10.84 12.16 -6.84
N LEU A 146 10.32 12.98 -7.74
CA LEU A 146 9.93 12.57 -9.08
C LEU A 146 10.93 13.18 -10.06
N ILE A 147 11.53 12.35 -10.90
CA ILE A 147 12.50 12.75 -11.93
C ILE A 147 12.30 11.89 -13.18
N THR A 148 12.81 12.36 -14.31
CA THR A 148 12.77 11.58 -15.55
C THR A 148 13.83 10.47 -15.53
N SER A 149 13.65 9.48 -16.39
CA SER A 149 14.62 8.39 -16.54
C SER A 149 15.99 8.90 -16.97
N ASP A 150 16.03 9.94 -17.80
CA ASP A 150 17.28 10.53 -18.30
C ASP A 150 17.98 11.38 -17.24
N GLU A 151 17.23 12.16 -16.44
CA GLU A 151 17.78 12.85 -15.28
C GLU A 151 18.42 11.86 -14.30
N TYR A 152 17.75 10.74 -14.01
CA TYR A 152 18.28 9.70 -13.14
C TYR A 152 19.58 9.09 -13.67
N LYS A 153 19.68 8.78 -14.97
CA LYS A 153 20.92 8.26 -15.57
C LYS A 153 22.11 9.21 -15.34
N ASN A 154 21.88 10.52 -15.45
CA ASN A 154 22.91 11.55 -15.28
C ASN A 154 23.28 11.81 -13.81
N THR A 155 22.35 11.57 -12.88
CA THR A 155 22.50 11.93 -11.46
C THR A 155 22.50 10.72 -10.50
N LYS A 156 22.50 9.49 -11.02
CA LYS A 156 22.37 8.21 -10.28
C LYS A 156 23.18 8.14 -8.98
N LYS A 157 24.41 8.65 -8.98
CA LYS A 157 25.31 8.63 -7.82
C LYS A 157 24.77 9.39 -6.60
N GLN A 158 23.86 10.34 -6.79
CA GLN A 158 23.24 11.14 -5.72
C GLN A 158 22.15 10.36 -4.96
N TYR A 159 21.69 9.23 -5.49
CA TYR A 159 20.54 8.51 -4.98
C TYR A 159 20.89 7.11 -4.46
N LYS A 160 22.14 6.84 -4.10
CA LYS A 160 22.61 5.49 -3.70
C LYS A 160 21.81 4.85 -2.56
N ASP A 161 21.27 5.66 -1.66
CA ASP A 161 20.51 5.19 -0.49
C ASP A 161 18.98 5.29 -0.69
N ALA A 162 18.53 5.68 -1.87
CA ALA A 162 17.11 5.78 -2.19
C ALA A 162 16.59 4.52 -2.90
N ILE A 163 15.32 4.22 -2.66
CA ILE A 163 14.57 3.23 -3.44
C ILE A 163 14.14 3.91 -4.73
N VAL A 164 14.46 3.30 -5.87
CA VAL A 164 14.15 3.87 -7.19
C VAL A 164 13.15 2.96 -7.88
N LEU A 165 12.01 3.51 -8.26
CA LEU A 165 10.92 2.82 -8.95
C LEU A 165 10.76 3.35 -10.38
N GLU A 166 10.57 2.43 -11.31
CA GLU A 166 10.18 2.73 -12.69
C GLU A 166 8.96 1.86 -12.99
N GLN A 167 7.80 2.49 -13.19
CA GLN A 167 6.53 1.79 -13.33
C GLN A 167 6.31 0.80 -12.17
N ASN A 168 6.20 -0.50 -12.45
CA ASN A 168 6.01 -1.57 -11.47
C ASN A 168 7.31 -2.28 -11.04
N LYS A 169 8.49 -1.74 -11.39
CA LYS A 169 9.79 -2.37 -11.12
C LYS A 169 10.62 -1.54 -10.14
N ILE A 170 11.32 -2.25 -9.24
CA ILE A 170 12.35 -1.64 -8.42
C ILE A 170 13.67 -1.65 -9.20
N VAL A 171 14.10 -0.47 -9.65
CA VAL A 171 15.39 -0.28 -10.36
C VAL A 171 16.56 -0.25 -9.37
N GLN A 172 16.30 0.24 -8.14
CA GLN A 172 17.30 0.27 -7.09
C GLN A 172 16.66 0.01 -5.72
N ASN A 173 17.23 -0.94 -4.98
CA ASN A 173 16.78 -1.33 -3.65
C ASN A 173 17.98 -1.45 -2.69
N PRO A 174 18.46 -0.33 -2.13
CA PRO A 174 19.63 -0.33 -1.26
C PRO A 174 19.44 -1.29 -0.09
N LYS A 175 20.45 -2.13 0.17
CA LYS A 175 20.43 -3.16 1.23
C LYS A 175 19.22 -4.12 1.18
N LYS A 176 18.51 -4.21 0.04
CA LYS A 176 17.29 -5.01 -0.13
C LYS A 176 16.22 -4.71 0.93
N VAL A 177 16.09 -3.43 1.32
CA VAL A 177 15.13 -2.98 2.35
C VAL A 177 13.69 -3.38 1.99
N ILE A 178 13.31 -3.32 0.71
CA ILE A 178 11.99 -3.76 0.26
C ILE A 178 12.06 -5.23 -0.15
N ASN A 179 11.30 -6.08 0.53
CA ASN A 179 11.05 -7.46 0.10
C ASN A 179 9.63 -7.57 -0.46
N LEU A 180 9.50 -7.89 -1.76
CA LEU A 180 8.20 -7.99 -2.45
C LEU A 180 7.28 -9.09 -1.90
N ARG A 181 7.86 -10.07 -1.18
CA ARG A 181 7.11 -11.13 -0.48
C ARG A 181 6.51 -10.67 0.85
N ASN A 182 6.96 -9.53 1.38
CA ASN A 182 6.53 -8.99 2.67
C ASN A 182 5.83 -7.65 2.46
N LEU A 183 4.84 -7.64 1.56
CA LEU A 183 4.05 -6.44 1.21
C LEU A 183 2.56 -6.68 1.43
N ASP A 184 2.18 -7.69 2.21
CA ASP A 184 0.82 -8.24 2.13
C ASP A 184 -0.21 -7.27 2.69
N VAL A 185 0.14 -6.54 3.77
CA VAL A 185 -0.68 -5.47 4.34
C VAL A 185 -0.79 -4.30 3.36
N GLU A 186 0.33 -3.84 2.79
CA GLU A 186 0.36 -2.74 1.83
C GLU A 186 -0.42 -3.08 0.56
N LYS A 187 -0.30 -4.32 0.07
CA LYS A 187 -1.04 -4.86 -1.06
C LYS A 187 -2.54 -4.87 -0.80
N ASN A 188 -2.96 -5.31 0.39
CA ASN A 188 -4.37 -5.29 0.77
C ASN A 188 -4.92 -3.86 0.81
N ILE A 189 -4.24 -2.94 1.52
CA ILE A 189 -4.63 -1.52 1.59
C ILE A 189 -4.77 -0.90 0.20
N VAL A 190 -3.79 -1.12 -0.69
CA VAL A 190 -3.82 -0.60 -2.06
C VAL A 190 -4.94 -1.22 -2.88
N ASN A 191 -5.15 -2.53 -2.76
CA ASN A 191 -6.23 -3.19 -3.48
C ASN A 191 -7.59 -2.60 -3.09
N GLN A 192 -7.87 -2.44 -1.79
CA GLN A 192 -9.10 -1.82 -1.30
C GLN A 192 -9.27 -0.39 -1.82
N PHE A 193 -8.18 0.39 -1.86
CA PHE A 193 -8.19 1.72 -2.48
C PHE A 193 -8.55 1.67 -3.97
N LEU A 194 -7.96 0.76 -4.74
CA LEU A 194 -8.16 0.68 -6.19
C LEU A 194 -9.56 0.19 -6.55
N ILE A 195 -10.09 -0.84 -5.86
CA ILE A 195 -11.39 -1.43 -6.17
C ILE A 195 -12.57 -0.53 -5.81
N GLU A 196 -12.39 0.41 -4.88
CA GLU A 196 -13.45 1.31 -4.43
C GLU A 196 -13.92 2.24 -5.57
N PRO A 197 -15.18 2.13 -6.04
CA PRO A 197 -15.69 2.95 -7.13
C PRO A 197 -15.92 4.41 -6.74
N GLU A 198 -16.25 4.71 -5.47
CA GLU A 198 -16.48 6.08 -5.02
C GLU A 198 -15.16 6.76 -4.68
N LEU A 199 -14.72 7.70 -5.52
CA LEU A 199 -13.40 8.32 -5.38
C LEU A 199 -13.21 9.02 -4.03
N GLY A 200 -14.25 9.74 -3.57
CA GLY A 200 -14.28 10.40 -2.26
C GLY A 200 -13.93 9.43 -1.14
N TYR A 201 -14.70 8.35 -1.06
CA TYR A 201 -14.45 7.28 -0.12
C TYR A 201 -13.09 6.60 -0.29
N SER A 202 -12.63 6.36 -1.53
CA SER A 202 -11.40 5.61 -1.79
C SER A 202 -10.16 6.23 -1.14
N TYR A 203 -9.93 7.54 -1.32
CA TYR A 203 -8.76 8.19 -0.76
C TYR A 203 -8.90 8.41 0.76
N ILE A 204 -10.13 8.62 1.24
CA ILE A 204 -10.43 8.73 2.68
C ILE A 204 -10.11 7.39 3.36
N PHE A 205 -10.55 6.28 2.76
CA PHE A 205 -10.21 4.94 3.21
C PHE A 205 -8.70 4.76 3.29
N LEU A 206 -7.97 5.08 2.22
CA LEU A 206 -6.51 4.93 2.18
C LEU A 206 -5.82 5.76 3.27
N LYS A 207 -6.18 7.04 3.40
CA LYS A 207 -5.69 7.93 4.46
C LYS A 207 -5.96 7.36 5.85
N ASN A 208 -7.16 6.84 6.08
CA ASN A 208 -7.54 6.24 7.37
C ASN A 208 -6.72 4.98 7.68
N GLN A 209 -6.43 4.12 6.70
CA GLN A 209 -5.57 2.95 6.94
C GLN A 209 -4.12 3.36 7.24
N ILE A 210 -3.60 4.36 6.53
CA ILE A 210 -2.26 4.92 6.80
C ILE A 210 -2.20 5.51 8.22
N TYR A 211 -3.17 6.34 8.58
CA TYR A 211 -3.25 6.95 9.91
C TYR A 211 -3.38 5.89 11.01
N LYS A 212 -4.19 4.86 10.79
CA LYS A 212 -4.32 3.72 11.71
C LYS A 212 -3.00 2.99 11.94
N ALA A 213 -2.26 2.69 10.86
CA ALA A 213 -0.95 2.07 10.96
C ALA A 213 0.02 2.93 11.79
N TYR A 214 -0.02 4.25 11.61
CA TYR A 214 0.77 5.19 12.40
C TYR A 214 0.40 5.17 13.88
N GLU A 215 -0.88 5.37 14.21
CA GLU A 215 -1.35 5.45 15.60
C GLU A 215 -1.06 4.17 16.38
N LEU A 216 -1.33 3.01 15.79
CA LEU A 216 -1.02 1.73 16.43
C LEU A 216 0.49 1.56 16.60
N SER A 217 1.30 1.86 15.58
CA SER A 217 2.77 1.77 15.70
C SER A 217 3.31 2.73 16.74
N LYS A 218 2.75 3.94 16.84
CA LYS A 218 3.12 4.93 17.85
C LYS A 218 2.76 4.46 19.25
N ALA A 219 1.59 3.87 19.45
CA ALA A 219 1.20 3.27 20.72
C ALA A 219 2.16 2.16 21.15
N ILE A 220 2.57 1.29 20.22
CA ILE A 220 3.60 0.26 20.49
C ILE A 220 4.94 0.91 20.86
N TYR A 221 5.35 1.96 20.14
CA TYR A 221 6.58 2.69 20.44
C TYR A 221 6.57 3.28 21.85
N GLU A 222 5.49 3.95 22.25
CA GLU A 222 5.36 4.54 23.61
C GLU A 222 5.31 3.45 24.68
N PHE A 223 4.59 2.35 24.44
CA PHE A 223 4.61 1.18 25.31
C PHE A 223 6.03 0.62 25.50
N ALA A 224 6.77 0.46 24.40
CA ALA A 224 8.13 -0.08 24.44
C ALA A 224 9.14 0.86 25.12
N LYS A 225 8.94 2.17 24.98
CA LYS A 225 9.80 3.20 25.59
C LYS A 225 9.65 3.28 27.11
N ASN A 226 8.45 3.00 27.62
CA ASN A 226 8.12 3.08 29.05
C ASN A 226 8.49 1.82 29.86
N GLN A 227 9.06 0.80 29.20
CA GLN A 227 9.52 -0.41 29.86
C GLN A 227 11.01 -0.28 30.22
N ASP A 228 11.35 -0.42 31.50
CA ASP A 228 12.73 -0.30 32.01
C ASP A 228 13.69 -1.36 31.44
N ASN A 229 13.16 -2.46 30.88
CA ASN A 229 13.96 -3.55 30.32
C ASN A 229 13.39 -4.02 28.95
N LYS A 230 14.01 -3.58 27.84
CA LYS A 230 13.61 -3.95 26.47
C LYS A 230 13.53 -5.46 26.21
N LYS A 231 14.25 -6.27 26.99
CA LYS A 231 14.26 -7.75 26.90
C LYS A 231 12.95 -8.42 27.31
N GLU A 232 12.06 -7.71 28.02
CA GLU A 232 10.78 -8.26 28.45
C GLU A 232 9.63 -7.99 27.47
N ILE A 233 9.86 -7.20 26.42
CA ILE A 233 8.85 -6.89 25.42
C ILE A 233 8.82 -8.05 24.41
N ASN A 234 7.68 -8.72 24.34
CA ASN A 234 7.42 -9.74 23.32
C ASN A 234 6.12 -9.40 22.57
N ILE A 235 5.92 -10.08 21.44
CA ILE A 235 4.80 -9.82 20.55
C ILE A 235 3.42 -10.03 21.23
N PHE A 236 3.32 -10.96 22.17
CA PHE A 236 2.07 -11.25 22.89
C PHE A 236 1.69 -10.12 23.86
N LYS A 237 2.66 -9.56 24.58
CA LYS A 237 2.43 -8.40 25.45
C LYS A 237 1.97 -7.20 24.64
N ILE A 238 2.56 -6.99 23.46
CA ILE A 238 2.15 -5.91 22.54
C ILE A 238 0.72 -6.16 22.04
N ALA A 239 0.41 -7.37 21.59
CA ALA A 239 -0.93 -7.72 21.12
C ALA A 239 -2.00 -7.47 22.20
N HIS A 240 -1.73 -7.95 23.43
CA HIS A 240 -2.62 -7.77 24.56
C HIS A 240 -2.79 -6.29 24.94
N PHE A 241 -1.70 -5.52 24.98
CA PHE A 241 -1.75 -4.07 25.22
C PHE A 241 -2.63 -3.34 24.20
N LEU A 242 -2.50 -3.66 22.91
CA LEU A 242 -3.33 -3.04 21.87
C LEU A 242 -4.79 -3.47 21.95
N GLU A 243 -5.06 -4.72 22.34
CA GLU A 243 -6.42 -5.20 22.60
C GLU A 243 -7.06 -4.49 23.78
N GLU A 244 -6.34 -4.27 24.88
CA GLU A 244 -6.83 -3.50 26.03
C GLU A 244 -7.05 -2.02 25.71
N LEU A 245 -6.11 -1.40 24.98
CA LEU A 245 -6.17 0.04 24.69
C LEU A 245 -7.25 0.40 23.66
N TYR A 246 -7.43 -0.44 22.64
CA TYR A 246 -8.30 -0.12 21.51
C TYR A 246 -9.51 -1.06 21.36
N GLY A 247 -9.61 -2.13 22.17
CA GLY A 247 -10.69 -3.12 22.05
C GLY A 247 -10.63 -3.95 20.77
N ILE A 248 -9.45 -4.10 20.16
CA ILE A 248 -9.27 -4.77 18.86
C ILE A 248 -8.39 -6.00 18.97
N LYS A 249 -8.76 -7.05 18.24
CA LYS A 249 -7.87 -8.18 17.97
C LYS A 249 -7.07 -7.89 16.71
N ILE A 250 -5.76 -8.09 16.78
CA ILE A 250 -4.83 -7.86 15.68
C ILE A 250 -4.24 -9.21 15.27
N ASP A 251 -4.31 -9.52 13.97
CA ASP A 251 -3.68 -10.72 13.44
C ASP A 251 -2.15 -10.60 13.47
N LEU A 252 -1.47 -11.76 13.48
CA LEU A 252 -0.02 -11.79 13.59
C LEU A 252 0.69 -11.06 12.44
N VAL A 253 0.16 -11.15 11.21
CA VAL A 253 0.77 -10.54 10.02
C VAL A 253 0.71 -9.02 10.13
N TYR A 254 -0.44 -8.47 10.53
CA TYR A 254 -0.58 -7.03 10.76
C TYR A 254 0.26 -6.56 11.95
N LEU A 255 0.37 -7.34 13.02
CA LEU A 255 1.21 -7.00 14.17
C LEU A 255 2.71 -6.96 13.81
N GLU A 256 3.19 -7.92 13.03
CA GLU A 256 4.56 -7.90 12.48
C GLU A 256 4.79 -6.69 11.58
N PHE A 257 3.79 -6.34 10.76
CA PHE A 257 3.82 -5.11 9.97
C PHE A 257 3.99 -3.87 10.86
N LEU A 258 3.22 -3.72 11.94
CA LEU A 258 3.36 -2.60 12.87
C LEU A 258 4.74 -2.56 13.56
N ILE A 259 5.23 -3.72 14.03
CA ILE A 259 6.57 -3.83 14.65
C ILE A 259 7.67 -3.40 13.67
N ASN A 260 7.51 -3.74 12.39
CA ASN A 260 8.44 -3.33 11.33
C ASN A 260 8.46 -1.81 11.15
N ILE A 261 7.31 -1.13 11.28
CA ILE A 261 7.22 0.33 11.32
C ILE A 261 7.93 0.88 12.54
N VAL A 262 7.67 0.34 13.73
CA VAL A 262 8.35 0.78 14.98
C VAL A 262 9.87 0.72 14.85
N SER A 263 10.37 -0.38 14.32
CA SER A 263 11.81 -0.60 14.16
C SER A 263 12.47 0.36 13.17
N ASN A 264 11.79 0.66 12.05
CA ASN A 264 12.41 1.43 10.96
C ASN A 264 12.08 2.92 11.00
N TYR A 265 10.85 3.29 11.37
CA TYR A 265 10.38 4.66 11.39
C TYR A 265 10.68 5.34 12.73
N PHE A 266 10.37 4.66 13.84
CA PHE A 266 10.57 5.19 15.19
C PHE A 266 11.94 4.82 15.78
N GLY A 267 12.66 3.86 15.17
CA GLY A 267 14.05 3.55 15.51
C GLY A 267 14.24 2.74 16.79
N ILE A 268 13.23 1.98 17.22
CA ILE A 268 13.34 1.06 18.36
C ILE A 268 13.22 -0.39 17.88
N GLU A 269 14.27 -1.18 18.13
CA GLU A 269 14.23 -2.62 17.89
C GLU A 269 13.28 -3.31 18.87
N ILE A 270 12.33 -4.07 18.33
CA ILE A 270 11.41 -4.94 19.06
C ILE A 270 11.60 -6.36 18.51
N PRO A 271 11.74 -7.39 19.37
CA PRO A 271 11.88 -8.76 18.92
C PRO A 271 10.74 -9.16 17.98
N SER A 272 11.06 -9.86 16.91
CA SER A 272 10.04 -10.38 16.00
C SER A 272 9.20 -11.48 16.68
N ALA A 273 8.12 -11.91 16.01
CA ALA A 273 7.37 -13.08 16.45
C ALA A 273 8.28 -14.30 16.59
N SER A 274 9.09 -14.60 15.56
CA SER A 274 9.98 -15.76 15.53
C SER A 274 11.02 -15.75 16.65
N GLU A 275 11.52 -14.57 17.02
CA GLU A 275 12.44 -14.40 18.15
C GLU A 275 11.73 -14.55 19.50
N SER A 276 10.49 -14.04 19.60
CA SER A 276 9.65 -14.15 20.80
C SER A 276 9.26 -15.60 21.12
N PHE A 277 9.05 -16.45 20.10
CA PHE A 277 8.73 -17.87 20.28
C PHE A 277 9.93 -18.71 20.76
N LEU A 278 11.16 -18.36 20.35
CA LEU A 278 12.35 -19.10 20.72
C LEU A 278 12.91 -18.71 22.10
N GLY A 279 12.61 -17.51 22.59
CA GLY A 279 13.01 -17.06 23.94
C GLY A 279 12.13 -17.55 25.08
N GLY A 280 11.05 -18.30 24.78
CA GLY A 280 10.09 -18.84 25.75
C GLY A 280 10.27 -20.33 26.06
N LEU A 281 11.34 -20.96 25.58
CA LEU A 281 11.73 -22.35 25.86
C LEU A 281 12.97 -22.42 26.75
#